data_AF-A0A450Y3P6-F1
#
_entry.id   AF-A0A450Y3P6-F1
#
_cell.length_a   1.000
_cell.length_b   1.000
_cell.length_c   1.000
_cell.angle_alpha   90.00
_cell.angle_beta   90.00
_cell.angle_gamma   90.00
#
_symmetry.space_group_name_H-M   'P 1'
#
loop_
_entity.id
_entity.type
_entity.pdbx_description
1 polymer ?
#
loop_
_entity_poly.entity_id
_entity_poly.type
_entity_poly.pdbx_seq_one_letter_code
_entity_poly.pdbx_strand_id
1 'polypeptide(L)'
;MKFPYGISDFDSLITRRLHYVDRTDHIPLLENAGDQLLFLRPRRFGKSLLLSMLENYYDINKAERFEELFGNLAIGQDPTPEYNQYFVLKWDFSVVSSEGDGEEIRRNLYDYLNMRFSDFYRNYQSILSEPIRIDPENATASFQSLLTAVRQTGHPLYLLIDEYDNFANEIMVRDRTEENRYQAILSGEGCMKALFKAVKAAAGGQGLRRVFITGVSPVAMSDLTSSYNVAENIYLLPEFNTLCGFREPEIAKILAMIAEECKLTGSQMTDALSMVRTFYNGYRFSRRAEGLVYNPTLALYFLKAFHRDCRYPEE
;
A
#
# COMPACT_ATOMS: atom_id res chain seq x y z
N MET A 1 -20.22 7.54 -16.23
CA MET A 1 -18.95 7.34 -15.45
C MET A 1 -18.36 5.92 -15.61
N LYS A 2 -17.06 5.66 -15.33
CA LYS A 2 -16.46 4.29 -15.29
C LYS A 2 -15.82 3.98 -13.91
N PHE A 3 -16.24 2.92 -13.24
CA PHE A 3 -15.77 2.57 -11.89
C PHE A 3 -14.60 1.56 -11.88
N PRO A 4 -13.50 1.83 -11.13
CA PRO A 4 -12.32 0.96 -11.08
C PRO A 4 -12.48 -0.22 -10.09
N TYR A 5 -13.52 -1.03 -10.25
CA TYR A 5 -13.72 -2.19 -9.37
C TYR A 5 -12.61 -3.23 -9.56
N GLY A 6 -11.82 -3.47 -8.51
CA GLY A 6 -10.72 -4.45 -8.52
C GLY A 6 -9.43 -3.96 -9.16
N ILE A 7 -9.28 -2.65 -9.40
CA ILE A 7 -8.06 -2.06 -9.96
C ILE A 7 -7.27 -1.39 -8.83
N SER A 8 -6.02 -1.82 -8.65
CA SER A 8 -5.07 -1.26 -7.67
C SER A 8 -3.86 -0.57 -8.33
N ASP A 9 -3.78 -0.58 -9.66
CA ASP A 9 -2.74 0.12 -10.40
C ASP A 9 -3.16 1.58 -10.66
N PHE A 10 -2.46 2.51 -10.03
CA PHE A 10 -2.73 3.93 -10.10
C PHE A 10 -2.52 4.47 -11.52
N ASP A 11 -1.46 4.04 -12.19
CA ASP A 11 -1.13 4.43 -13.57
C ASP A 11 -2.28 4.09 -14.52
N SER A 12 -2.73 2.83 -14.53
CA SER A 12 -3.91 2.39 -15.28
C SER A 12 -5.17 3.16 -14.91
N LEU A 13 -5.37 3.47 -13.63
CA LEU A 13 -6.57 4.16 -13.16
C LEU A 13 -6.64 5.59 -13.72
N ILE A 14 -5.52 6.31 -13.74
CA ILE A 14 -5.44 7.68 -14.29
C ILE A 14 -5.48 7.66 -15.83
N THR A 15 -4.63 6.87 -16.48
CA THR A 15 -4.51 6.84 -17.94
C THR A 15 -5.78 6.35 -18.63
N ARG A 16 -6.49 5.39 -18.02
CA ARG A 16 -7.78 4.89 -18.52
C ARG A 16 -8.98 5.76 -18.11
N ARG A 17 -8.74 6.88 -17.43
CA ARG A 17 -9.75 7.86 -16.98
C ARG A 17 -10.87 7.20 -16.18
N LEU A 18 -10.49 6.31 -15.25
CA LEU A 18 -11.44 5.69 -14.33
C LEU A 18 -11.75 6.66 -13.20
N HIS A 19 -12.90 6.46 -12.56
CA HIS A 19 -13.30 7.30 -11.42
C HIS A 19 -12.28 7.13 -10.28
N TYR A 20 -11.64 8.23 -9.90
CA TYR A 20 -10.69 8.31 -8.81
C TYR A 20 -11.09 9.45 -7.89
N VAL A 21 -11.04 9.17 -6.60
CA VAL A 21 -11.16 10.20 -5.58
C VAL A 21 -9.75 10.54 -5.14
N ASP A 22 -9.36 11.78 -5.43
CA ASP A 22 -8.02 12.26 -5.19
C ASP A 22 -7.68 12.26 -3.69
N ARG A 23 -6.50 11.71 -3.40
CA ARG A 23 -5.87 11.64 -2.07
C ARG A 23 -4.40 12.08 -2.10
N THR A 24 -3.94 12.59 -3.25
CA THR A 24 -2.55 12.99 -3.43
C THR A 24 -2.18 14.19 -2.56
N ASP A 25 -3.17 14.96 -2.11
CA ASP A 25 -3.04 16.01 -1.08
C ASP A 25 -2.49 15.51 0.26
N HIS A 26 -2.53 14.20 0.54
CA HIS A 26 -1.97 13.61 1.76
C HIS A 26 -0.46 13.32 1.65
N ILE A 27 0.14 13.42 0.46
CA ILE A 27 1.58 13.13 0.27
C ILE A 27 2.47 14.00 1.17
N PRO A 28 2.29 15.33 1.26
CA PRO A 28 3.08 16.16 2.18
C PRO A 28 2.87 15.77 3.66
N LEU A 29 1.67 15.30 4.04
CA LEU A 29 1.41 14.82 5.40
C LEU A 29 2.20 13.54 5.69
N LEU A 30 2.29 12.63 4.72
CA LEU A 30 3.12 11.42 4.83
C LEU A 30 4.60 11.78 4.95
N GLU A 31 5.08 12.70 4.12
CA GLU A 31 6.48 13.13 4.16
C GLU A 31 6.86 13.72 5.53
N ASN A 32 5.97 14.52 6.12
CA ASN A 32 6.15 15.16 7.43
C ASN A 32 5.98 14.21 8.62
N ALA A 33 5.22 13.11 8.46
CA ALA A 33 5.00 12.16 9.56
C ALA A 33 6.27 11.39 9.94
N GLY A 34 7.19 11.21 8.99
CA GLY A 34 8.47 10.57 9.22
C GLY A 34 8.94 9.72 8.05
N ASP A 35 10.15 9.20 8.20
CA ASP A 35 10.83 8.44 7.16
C ASP A 35 10.37 6.97 7.11
N GLN A 36 9.89 6.42 8.22
CA GLN A 36 9.47 5.01 8.32
C GLN A 36 8.07 4.95 8.91
N LEU A 37 7.08 4.56 8.12
CA LEU A 37 5.67 4.64 8.47
C LEU A 37 4.98 3.28 8.40
N LEU A 38 4.14 2.99 9.38
CA LEU A 38 3.23 1.84 9.39
C LEU A 38 1.77 2.29 9.25
N PHE A 39 1.11 1.79 8.22
CA PHE A 39 -0.28 2.09 7.90
C PHE A 39 -1.15 0.84 7.79
N LEU A 40 -2.08 0.68 8.73
CA LEU A 40 -2.95 -0.48 8.84
C LEU A 40 -4.40 -0.12 8.46
N ARG A 41 -4.98 -0.91 7.57
CA ARG A 41 -6.41 -0.87 7.23
C ARG A 41 -6.93 -2.28 6.93
N PRO A 42 -8.23 -2.53 7.09
CA PRO A 42 -8.84 -3.79 6.68
C PRO A 42 -8.51 -4.18 5.24
N ARG A 43 -8.74 -5.45 4.89
CA ARG A 43 -8.60 -5.89 3.49
C ARG A 43 -9.50 -5.06 2.58
N ARG A 44 -9.07 -4.87 1.33
CA ARG A 44 -9.83 -4.16 0.28
C ARG A 44 -10.10 -2.67 0.55
N PHE A 45 -9.35 -2.05 1.47
CA PHE A 45 -9.50 -0.63 1.81
C PHE A 45 -8.76 0.34 0.87
N GLY A 46 -8.01 -0.15 -0.13
CA GLY A 46 -7.25 0.69 -1.07
C GLY A 46 -5.77 0.89 -0.73
N LYS A 47 -5.22 0.12 0.23
CA LYS A 47 -3.79 0.18 0.60
C LYS A 47 -2.86 -0.04 -0.61
N SER A 48 -3.11 -1.05 -1.43
CA SER A 48 -2.28 -1.35 -2.59
C SER A 48 -2.37 -0.26 -3.68
N LEU A 49 -3.53 0.41 -3.81
CA LEU A 49 -3.68 1.57 -4.70
C LEU A 49 -2.88 2.77 -4.17
N LEU A 50 -2.91 3.01 -2.86
CA LEU A 50 -2.06 4.01 -2.22
C LEU A 50 -0.58 3.73 -2.48
N LEU A 51 -0.11 2.49 -2.31
CA LEU A 51 1.27 2.13 -2.63
C LEU A 51 1.61 2.37 -4.10
N SER A 52 0.72 2.01 -5.03
CA SER A 52 0.91 2.27 -6.46
C SER A 52 0.96 3.78 -6.77
N MET A 53 0.16 4.60 -6.09
CA MET A 53 0.23 6.06 -6.20
C MET A 53 1.57 6.61 -5.73
N LEU A 54 2.06 6.17 -4.55
CA LEU A 54 3.36 6.58 -4.03
C LEU A 54 4.50 6.12 -4.95
N GLU A 55 4.46 4.87 -5.42
CA GLU A 55 5.42 4.34 -6.40
C GLU A 55 5.50 5.24 -7.64
N ASN A 56 4.36 5.59 -8.25
CA ASN A 56 4.35 6.47 -9.42
C ASN A 56 4.82 7.90 -9.12
N TYR A 57 4.60 8.42 -7.91
CA TYR A 57 4.99 9.78 -7.52
C TYR A 57 6.49 9.91 -7.24
N TYR A 58 7.09 8.93 -6.56
CA TYR A 58 8.48 9.02 -6.10
C TYR A 58 9.50 8.41 -7.07
N ASP A 59 9.10 7.47 -7.94
CA ASP A 59 10.03 6.75 -8.81
C ASP A 59 10.69 7.67 -9.86
N ILE A 60 12.02 7.68 -9.89
CA ILE A 60 12.83 8.41 -10.89
C ILE A 60 12.46 8.03 -12.34
N ASN A 61 12.09 6.77 -12.59
CA ASN A 61 11.70 6.31 -13.93
C ASN A 61 10.37 6.89 -14.40
N LYS A 62 9.61 7.55 -13.52
CA LYS A 62 8.32 8.16 -13.81
C LYS A 62 8.39 9.67 -14.04
N ALA A 63 9.58 10.26 -13.97
CA ALA A 63 9.79 11.71 -14.11
C ALA A 63 9.18 12.28 -15.41
N GLU A 64 9.38 11.62 -16.55
CA GLU A 64 8.83 12.07 -17.84
C GLU A 64 7.31 11.98 -17.94
N ARG A 65 6.66 11.24 -17.02
CA ARG A 65 5.21 11.00 -16.99
C ARG A 65 4.52 11.72 -15.84
N PHE A 66 5.23 12.59 -15.11
CA PHE A 66 4.65 13.30 -13.97
C PHE A 66 3.38 14.08 -14.35
N GLU A 67 3.43 14.86 -15.43
CA GLU A 67 2.29 15.66 -15.89
C GLU A 67 1.09 14.78 -16.31
N GLU A 68 1.36 13.65 -16.97
CA GLU A 68 0.31 12.70 -17.38
C GLU A 68 -0.41 12.11 -16.16
N LEU A 69 0.33 11.74 -15.12
CA LEU A 69 -0.17 10.99 -13.97
C LEU A 69 -0.72 11.89 -12.86
N PHE A 70 -0.11 13.06 -12.65
CA PHE A 70 -0.41 13.93 -11.52
C PHE A 70 -0.87 15.34 -11.91
N GLY A 71 -0.69 15.80 -13.15
CA GLY A 71 -0.96 17.18 -13.55
C GLY A 71 -2.37 17.67 -13.22
N ASN A 72 -3.37 16.79 -13.23
CA ASN A 72 -4.76 17.12 -12.87
C ASN A 72 -5.16 16.81 -11.41
N LEU A 73 -4.21 16.38 -10.58
CA LEU A 73 -4.39 16.00 -9.18
C LEU A 73 -3.80 17.06 -8.27
N ALA A 74 -4.23 17.07 -7.00
CA ALA A 74 -3.82 18.04 -6.01
C ALA A 74 -2.30 18.17 -5.89
N ILE A 75 -1.57 17.04 -5.82
CA ILE A 75 -0.11 17.08 -5.71
C ILE A 75 0.61 17.52 -6.99
N GLY A 76 -0.03 17.39 -8.16
CA GLY A 76 0.58 17.87 -9.40
C GLY A 76 0.56 19.39 -9.52
N GLN A 77 -0.37 20.05 -8.81
CA GLN A 77 -0.45 21.50 -8.75
C GLN A 77 0.59 22.12 -7.80
N ASP A 78 1.04 21.36 -6.80
CA ASP A 78 2.04 21.79 -5.82
C ASP A 78 2.91 20.59 -5.38
N PRO A 79 3.85 20.12 -6.23
CA PRO A 79 4.68 18.97 -5.92
C PRO A 79 5.68 19.27 -4.80
N THR A 80 5.85 18.30 -3.89
CA THR A 80 6.90 18.34 -2.87
C THR A 80 8.27 18.18 -3.52
N PRO A 81 9.38 18.67 -2.93
CA PRO A 81 10.73 18.49 -3.49
C PRO A 81 11.18 17.03 -3.71
N GLU A 82 10.43 16.06 -3.21
CA GLU A 82 10.72 14.64 -3.24
C GLU A 82 10.17 13.90 -4.47
N TYR A 83 9.34 14.56 -5.31
CA TYR A 83 8.76 13.94 -6.50
C TYR A 83 9.83 13.41 -7.47
N ASN A 84 9.65 12.16 -7.93
CA ASN A 84 10.54 11.46 -8.85
C ASN A 84 12.04 11.52 -8.45
N GLN A 85 12.36 11.49 -7.16
CA GLN A 85 13.75 11.51 -6.66
C GLN A 85 14.27 10.16 -6.14
N TYR A 86 13.44 9.12 -6.14
CA TYR A 86 13.78 7.83 -5.50
C TYR A 86 13.89 6.69 -6.49
N PHE A 87 14.78 5.74 -6.19
CA PHE A 87 14.52 4.36 -6.60
C PHE A 87 13.40 3.81 -5.74
N VAL A 88 12.41 3.16 -6.34
CA VAL A 88 11.33 2.52 -5.59
C VAL A 88 11.49 1.01 -5.64
N LEU A 89 11.49 0.39 -4.47
CA LEU A 89 11.48 -1.06 -4.32
C LEU A 89 10.21 -1.46 -3.58
N LYS A 90 9.43 -2.36 -4.17
CA LYS A 90 8.19 -2.85 -3.59
C LYS A 90 8.28 -4.32 -3.24
N TRP A 91 7.95 -4.63 -1.98
CA TRP A 91 7.70 -5.98 -1.50
C TRP A 91 6.21 -6.14 -1.24
N ASP A 92 5.66 -7.24 -1.71
CA ASP A 92 4.28 -7.65 -1.51
C ASP A 92 4.34 -9.08 -0.99
N PHE A 93 4.10 -9.25 0.31
CA PHE A 93 4.19 -10.56 0.94
C PHE A 93 2.92 -11.41 0.78
N SER A 94 1.86 -10.88 0.15
CA SER A 94 0.65 -11.66 -0.16
C SER A 94 0.88 -12.73 -1.21
N VAL A 95 1.94 -12.61 -2.02
CA VAL A 95 2.32 -13.60 -3.05
C VAL A 95 3.36 -14.60 -2.58
N VAL A 96 3.84 -14.50 -1.33
CA VAL A 96 4.81 -15.44 -0.77
C VAL A 96 4.06 -16.55 -0.04
N SER A 97 4.29 -17.79 -0.47
CA SER A 97 3.69 -18.95 0.17
C SER A 97 4.16 -19.12 1.61
N SER A 98 3.22 -19.22 2.54
CA SER A 98 3.45 -19.64 3.93
C SER A 98 3.33 -21.15 4.13
N GLU A 99 3.30 -21.94 3.04
CA GLU A 99 3.28 -23.40 3.11
C GLU A 99 4.68 -23.96 3.37
N GLY A 100 4.73 -25.02 4.18
CA GLY A 100 5.98 -25.71 4.52
C GLY A 100 6.39 -25.53 5.98
N ASP A 101 7.61 -25.96 6.29
CA ASP A 101 8.27 -25.65 7.56
C ASP A 101 8.94 -24.27 7.53
N GLY A 102 9.59 -23.88 8.63
CA GLY A 102 10.25 -22.57 8.73
C GLY A 102 11.36 -22.35 7.69
N GLU A 103 12.05 -23.42 7.28
CA GLU A 103 13.11 -23.33 6.27
C GLU A 103 12.54 -23.19 4.85
N GLU A 104 11.47 -23.91 4.55
CA GLU A 104 10.76 -23.78 3.26
C GLU A 104 10.15 -22.38 3.12
N ILE A 105 9.55 -21.85 4.17
CA ILE A 105 8.99 -20.49 4.18
C ILE A 105 10.11 -19.45 4.04
N ARG A 106 11.26 -19.65 4.71
CA ARG A 106 12.44 -18.80 4.54
C ARG A 106 12.93 -18.82 3.08
N ARG A 107 13.02 -20.00 2.47
CA ARG A 107 13.43 -20.15 1.06
C ARG A 107 12.45 -19.43 0.13
N ASN A 108 11.15 -19.63 0.29
CA ASN A 108 10.11 -18.95 -0.50
C ASN A 108 10.23 -17.42 -0.40
N LEU A 109 10.48 -16.90 0.80
CA LEU A 109 10.71 -15.48 1.03
C LEU A 109 11.99 -14.99 0.32
N TYR A 110 13.08 -15.73 0.42
CA TYR A 110 14.36 -15.34 -0.17
C TYR A 110 14.33 -15.38 -1.70
N ASP A 111 13.72 -16.42 -2.28
CA ASP A 111 13.48 -16.53 -3.72
C ASP A 111 12.68 -15.34 -4.23
N TYR A 112 11.60 -14.99 -3.52
CA TYR A 112 10.77 -13.82 -3.82
C TYR A 112 11.58 -12.52 -3.80
N LEU A 113 12.33 -12.27 -2.73
CA LEU A 113 13.13 -11.06 -2.58
C LEU A 113 14.22 -10.96 -3.64
N ASN A 114 14.92 -12.07 -3.91
CA ASN A 114 15.96 -12.14 -4.94
C ASN A 114 15.41 -11.90 -6.36
N MET A 115 14.21 -12.40 -6.64
CA MET A 115 13.48 -12.05 -7.87
C MET A 115 13.19 -10.54 -7.93
N ARG A 116 12.70 -9.94 -6.85
CA ARG A 116 12.45 -8.48 -6.79
C ARG A 116 13.71 -7.64 -6.98
N PHE A 117 14.85 -8.06 -6.44
CA PHE A 117 16.12 -7.37 -6.65
C PHE A 117 16.60 -7.51 -8.10
N SER A 118 16.35 -8.64 -8.73
CA SER A 118 16.66 -8.86 -10.15
C SER A 118 15.80 -7.97 -11.05
N ASP A 119 14.49 -7.86 -10.76
CA ASP A 119 13.58 -6.96 -11.48
C ASP A 119 13.97 -5.49 -11.28
N PHE A 120 14.30 -5.11 -10.04
CA PHE A 120 14.81 -3.78 -9.71
C PHE A 120 16.04 -3.44 -10.55
N TYR A 121 17.03 -4.35 -10.63
CA TYR A 121 18.21 -4.12 -11.45
C TYR A 121 17.83 -3.87 -12.92
N ARG A 122 16.93 -4.69 -13.49
CA ARG A 122 16.49 -4.53 -14.90
C ARG A 122 15.79 -3.20 -15.14
N ASN A 123 14.98 -2.74 -14.19
CA ASN A 123 14.24 -1.49 -14.30
C ASN A 123 15.15 -0.26 -14.20
N TYR A 124 16.26 -0.35 -13.48
CA TYR A 124 17.15 0.77 -13.18
C TYR A 124 18.56 0.65 -13.76
N GLN A 125 18.81 -0.35 -14.61
CA GLN A 125 20.14 -0.62 -15.18
C GLN A 125 20.77 0.56 -15.94
N SER A 126 19.97 1.49 -16.45
CA SER A 126 20.46 2.69 -17.14
C SER A 126 20.99 3.76 -16.18
N ILE A 127 20.62 3.69 -14.90
CA ILE A 127 20.93 4.69 -13.86
C ILE A 127 21.95 4.11 -12.86
N LEU A 128 21.87 2.80 -12.60
CA LEU A 128 22.81 2.10 -11.73
C LEU A 128 24.18 1.94 -12.40
N SER A 129 25.23 2.31 -11.68
CA SER A 129 26.63 2.19 -12.13
C SER A 129 27.21 0.79 -12.00
N GLU A 130 26.67 -0.03 -11.11
CA GLU A 130 27.20 -1.35 -10.77
C GLU A 130 26.09 -2.42 -10.78
N PRO A 131 26.42 -3.67 -11.14
CA PRO A 131 25.46 -4.77 -11.09
C PRO A 131 25.12 -5.15 -9.65
N ILE A 132 23.87 -5.57 -9.44
CA ILE A 132 23.42 -6.13 -8.16
C ILE A 132 23.77 -7.62 -8.14
N ARG A 133 24.58 -8.04 -7.15
CA ARG A 133 24.91 -9.45 -6.93
C ARG A 133 23.79 -10.12 -6.16
N ILE A 134 23.23 -11.18 -6.72
CA ILE A 134 22.18 -11.98 -6.11
C ILE A 134 22.80 -13.24 -5.52
N ASP A 135 22.61 -13.43 -4.21
CA ASP A 135 22.88 -14.68 -3.51
C ASP A 135 21.56 -15.46 -3.38
N PRO A 136 21.39 -16.60 -4.09
CA PRO A 136 20.17 -17.39 -4.06
C PRO A 136 19.76 -17.84 -2.65
N GLU A 137 20.72 -18.07 -1.77
CA GLU A 137 20.48 -18.60 -0.43
C GLU A 137 20.39 -17.50 0.64
N ASN A 138 20.72 -16.26 0.29
CA ASN A 138 20.79 -15.15 1.23
C ASN A 138 20.30 -13.81 0.63
N ALA A 139 18.98 -13.61 0.66
CA ALA A 139 18.38 -12.35 0.22
C ALA A 139 18.85 -11.12 1.02
N THR A 140 19.34 -11.28 2.25
CA THR A 140 19.89 -10.15 3.02
C THR A 140 21.21 -9.67 2.40
N ALA A 141 22.06 -10.59 1.96
CA ALA A 141 23.29 -10.24 1.23
C ALA A 141 22.98 -9.60 -0.12
N SER A 142 21.99 -10.12 -0.86
CA SER A 142 21.51 -9.51 -2.10
C SER A 142 21.00 -8.08 -1.87
N PHE A 143 20.25 -7.86 -0.79
CA PHE A 143 19.75 -6.52 -0.44
C PHE A 143 20.89 -5.55 -0.12
N GLN A 144 21.93 -5.99 0.58
CA GLN A 144 23.13 -5.18 0.82
C GLN A 144 23.86 -4.83 -0.49
N SER A 145 23.92 -5.76 -1.44
CA SER A 145 24.47 -5.48 -2.77
C SER A 145 23.65 -4.43 -3.51
N LEU A 146 22.32 -4.49 -3.44
CA LEU A 146 21.41 -3.50 -4.02
C LEU A 146 21.65 -2.11 -3.42
N LEU A 147 21.69 -2.03 -2.09
CA LEU A 147 21.94 -0.76 -1.38
C LEU A 147 23.29 -0.16 -1.75
N THR A 148 24.32 -1.00 -1.91
CA THR A 148 25.65 -0.55 -2.36
C THR A 148 25.59 0.08 -3.74
N ALA A 149 24.87 -0.53 -4.69
CA ALA A 149 24.70 0.03 -6.03
C ALA A 149 23.92 1.34 -6.00
N VAL A 150 22.81 1.41 -5.25
CA VAL A 150 21.98 2.63 -5.13
C VAL A 150 22.78 3.81 -4.58
N ARG A 151 23.59 3.60 -3.52
CA ARG A 151 24.38 4.67 -2.89
C ARG A 151 25.36 5.38 -3.81
N GLN A 152 25.75 4.77 -4.92
CA GLN A 152 26.69 5.37 -5.88
C GLN A 152 26.05 6.40 -6.81
N THR A 153 24.72 6.46 -6.87
CA THR A 153 23.98 7.26 -7.86
C THR A 153 23.56 8.64 -7.37
N GLY A 154 23.64 8.89 -6.05
CA GLY A 154 23.14 10.11 -5.42
C GLY A 154 21.63 10.14 -5.14
N HIS A 155 20.87 9.15 -5.64
CA HIS A 155 19.44 9.03 -5.37
C HIS A 155 19.15 8.02 -4.25
N PRO A 156 18.25 8.36 -3.30
CA PRO A 156 17.84 7.45 -2.24
C PRO A 156 16.91 6.33 -2.71
N LEU A 157 16.83 5.26 -1.91
CA LEU A 157 15.85 4.19 -2.04
C LEU A 157 14.61 4.50 -1.18
N TYR A 158 13.42 4.27 -1.74
CA TYR A 158 12.14 4.18 -1.03
C TYR A 158 11.66 2.72 -1.07
N LEU A 159 11.56 2.08 0.10
CA LEU A 159 10.99 0.74 0.24
C LEU A 159 9.50 0.79 0.58
N LEU A 160 8.68 0.17 -0.26
CA LEU A 160 7.26 -0.05 -0.02
C LEU A 160 7.04 -1.52 0.36
N ILE A 161 6.33 -1.80 1.45
CA ILE A 161 6.04 -3.17 1.91
C ILE A 161 4.53 -3.33 2.05
N ASP A 162 3.90 -4.21 1.26
CA ASP A 162 2.48 -4.56 1.37
C ASP A 162 2.27 -5.90 2.07
N GLU A 163 1.14 -6.00 2.77
CA GLU A 163 0.70 -7.17 3.54
C GLU A 163 1.82 -7.77 4.41
N TYR A 164 2.52 -6.92 5.16
CA TYR A 164 3.66 -7.33 6.00
C TYR A 164 3.31 -8.44 7.01
N ASP A 165 2.04 -8.47 7.42
CA ASP A 165 1.45 -9.40 8.37
C ASP A 165 0.87 -10.66 7.71
N ASN A 166 1.07 -10.88 6.40
CA ASN A 166 0.52 -12.02 5.67
C ASN A 166 0.89 -13.35 6.33
N PHE A 167 2.18 -13.57 6.63
CA PHE A 167 2.66 -14.78 7.30
C PHE A 167 1.97 -15.01 8.64
N ALA A 168 1.84 -13.96 9.47
CA ALA A 168 1.17 -14.07 10.76
C ALA A 168 -0.31 -14.45 10.60
N ASN A 169 -1.00 -13.78 9.67
CA ASN A 169 -2.41 -14.02 9.41
C ASN A 169 -2.68 -15.45 8.92
N GLU A 170 -1.88 -15.96 7.99
CA GLU A 170 -2.08 -17.30 7.43
C GLU A 170 -1.76 -18.40 8.45
N ILE A 171 -0.70 -18.24 9.25
CA ILE A 171 -0.32 -19.21 10.29
C ILE A 171 -1.36 -19.24 11.42
N MET A 172 -1.83 -18.06 11.87
CA MET A 172 -2.84 -17.98 12.94
C MET A 172 -4.19 -18.60 12.56
N VAL A 173 -4.51 -18.64 11.26
CA VAL A 173 -5.75 -19.24 10.75
C VAL A 173 -5.63 -20.75 10.61
N ARG A 174 -4.43 -21.30 10.39
CA ARG A 174 -4.25 -22.71 9.99
C ARG A 174 -4.25 -23.73 11.13
N ASP A 175 -3.76 -23.43 12.34
CA ASP A 175 -4.14 -24.09 13.62
C ASP A 175 -3.33 -23.53 14.79
N ARG A 176 -3.88 -23.51 16.02
CA ARG A 176 -3.16 -23.03 17.23
C ARG A 176 -2.09 -24.00 17.75
N THR A 177 -2.02 -25.22 17.21
CA THR A 177 -1.10 -26.28 17.63
C THR A 177 0.29 -26.16 16.98
N GLU A 178 0.47 -25.27 16.01
CA GLU A 178 1.73 -25.02 15.30
C GLU A 178 2.50 -23.80 15.84
N GLU A 179 2.56 -23.64 17.16
CA GLU A 179 3.40 -22.62 17.81
C GLU A 179 4.84 -22.62 17.26
N ASN A 180 5.37 -23.80 16.89
CA ASN A 180 6.70 -23.95 16.30
C ASN A 180 6.88 -23.18 14.97
N ARG A 181 5.86 -23.11 14.10
CA ARG A 181 5.96 -22.39 12.81
C ARG A 181 5.91 -20.89 13.00
N TYR A 182 4.97 -20.41 13.82
CA TYR A 182 4.87 -18.99 14.18
C TYR A 182 6.17 -18.49 14.80
N GLN A 183 6.74 -19.27 15.73
CA GLN A 183 8.00 -18.96 16.38
C GLN A 183 9.19 -19.00 15.40
N ALA A 184 9.26 -19.98 14.50
CA ALA A 184 10.35 -20.08 13.52
C ALA A 184 10.44 -18.89 12.54
N ILE A 185 9.32 -18.22 12.25
CA ILE A 185 9.25 -17.14 11.25
C ILE A 185 9.29 -15.76 11.91
N LEU A 186 8.50 -15.58 12.98
CA LEU A 186 8.24 -14.26 13.59
C LEU A 186 8.91 -14.08 14.96
N SER A 187 9.33 -15.16 15.64
CA SER A 187 10.02 -15.08 16.92
C SER A 187 11.50 -15.50 16.82
N GLY A 188 12.24 -15.38 17.93
CA GLY A 188 13.64 -15.84 17.98
C GLY A 188 14.57 -15.15 16.98
N GLU A 189 15.22 -15.93 16.13
CA GLU A 189 16.06 -15.51 14.98
C GLU A 189 15.37 -15.76 13.62
N GLY A 190 14.03 -15.76 13.58
CA GLY A 190 13.27 -16.03 12.36
C GLY A 190 13.58 -15.10 11.19
N CYS A 191 13.31 -15.58 9.97
CA CYS A 191 13.69 -14.91 8.72
C CYS A 191 13.10 -13.50 8.56
N MET A 192 11.86 -13.27 9.02
CA MET A 192 11.23 -11.95 9.00
C MET A 192 11.94 -10.96 9.92
N LYS A 193 12.37 -11.42 11.09
CA LYS A 193 13.12 -10.61 12.05
C LYS A 193 14.48 -10.22 11.48
N ALA A 194 15.18 -11.16 10.85
CA ALA A 194 16.45 -10.88 10.17
C ALA A 194 16.28 -9.85 9.04
N LEU A 195 15.24 -10.01 8.22
CA LEU A 195 14.91 -9.08 7.13
C LEU A 195 14.64 -7.66 7.66
N PHE A 196 13.77 -7.50 8.66
CA PHE A 196 13.46 -6.17 9.21
C PHE A 196 14.65 -5.55 9.96
N LYS A 197 15.53 -6.34 10.58
CA LYS A 197 16.83 -5.83 11.08
C LYS A 197 17.68 -5.25 9.95
N ALA A 198 17.73 -5.93 8.80
CA ALA A 198 18.46 -5.43 7.63
C ALA A 198 17.84 -4.13 7.09
N VAL A 199 16.50 -4.04 7.01
CA VAL A 199 15.79 -2.80 6.65
C VAL A 199 16.13 -1.66 7.63
N LYS A 200 16.08 -1.91 8.93
CA LYS A 200 16.45 -0.91 9.95
C LYS A 200 17.89 -0.45 9.81
N ALA A 201 18.83 -1.38 9.60
CA ALA A 201 20.22 -1.05 9.37
C ALA A 201 20.40 -0.21 8.10
N ALA A 202 19.65 -0.53 7.04
CA ALA A 202 19.67 0.20 5.79
C ALA A 202 19.17 1.65 5.95
N ALA A 203 18.08 1.83 6.70
CA ALA A 203 17.51 3.13 7.03
C ALA A 203 18.44 4.00 7.89
N GLY A 204 19.39 3.38 8.60
CA GLY A 204 20.42 4.04 9.41
C GLY A 204 21.58 4.68 8.61
N GLY A 205 21.44 4.87 7.29
CA GLY A 205 22.44 5.55 6.47
C GLY A 205 23.05 4.73 5.33
N GLN A 206 22.44 3.62 4.93
CA GLN A 206 22.90 2.81 3.79
C GLN A 206 22.13 3.06 2.49
N GLY A 207 21.53 4.25 2.34
CA GLY A 207 20.84 4.66 1.11
C GLY A 207 19.34 4.39 1.10
N LEU A 208 18.79 3.65 2.07
CA LEU A 208 17.35 3.59 2.30
C LEU A 208 16.93 4.85 3.07
N ARG A 209 16.10 5.68 2.45
CA ARG A 209 15.65 6.95 3.04
C ARG A 209 14.24 6.85 3.59
N ARG A 210 13.33 6.17 2.89
CA ARG A 210 11.94 6.01 3.32
C ARG A 210 11.47 4.56 3.29
N VAL A 211 10.60 4.21 4.25
CA VAL A 211 9.89 2.92 4.30
C VAL A 211 8.41 3.17 4.56
N PHE A 212 7.54 2.61 3.72
CA PHE A 212 6.10 2.65 3.93
C PHE A 212 5.54 1.23 3.98
N ILE A 213 4.98 0.86 5.13
CA ILE A 213 4.53 -0.50 5.41
C ILE A 213 3.00 -0.51 5.52
N THR A 214 2.35 -1.41 4.79
CA THR A 214 0.92 -1.65 4.88
C THR A 214 0.59 -3.06 5.33
N GLY A 215 -0.53 -3.19 6.03
CA GLY A 215 -1.03 -4.47 6.53
C GLY A 215 -2.43 -4.36 7.12
N VAL A 216 -2.90 -5.40 7.79
CA VAL A 216 -4.22 -5.45 8.42
C VAL A 216 -4.13 -5.34 9.94
N SER A 217 -3.22 -6.07 10.56
CA SER A 217 -3.12 -6.26 12.00
C SER A 217 -1.77 -5.75 12.53
N PRO A 218 -1.72 -5.13 13.73
CA PRO A 218 -0.45 -4.77 14.38
C PRO A 218 0.24 -5.95 15.09
N VAL A 219 -0.40 -7.13 15.17
CA VAL A 219 0.07 -8.27 15.98
C VAL A 219 1.43 -8.79 15.50
N ALA A 220 1.65 -8.87 14.19
CA ALA A 220 2.95 -9.25 13.64
C ALA A 220 4.03 -8.22 14.02
N MET A 221 3.70 -6.92 13.99
CA MET A 221 4.65 -5.89 14.39
C MET A 221 5.01 -5.99 15.88
N SER A 222 4.09 -6.36 16.78
CA SER A 222 4.43 -6.46 18.20
C SER A 222 5.56 -7.44 18.49
N ASP A 223 5.63 -8.57 17.77
CA ASP A 223 6.71 -9.54 17.91
C ASP A 223 8.01 -9.05 17.23
N LEU A 224 7.87 -8.29 16.14
CA LEU A 224 8.98 -7.65 15.43
C LEU A 224 9.51 -6.38 16.13
N THR A 225 8.81 -5.80 17.12
CA THR A 225 9.19 -4.52 17.77
C THR A 225 10.61 -4.56 18.35
N SER A 226 11.06 -5.70 18.88
CA SER A 226 12.44 -5.87 19.35
C SER A 226 13.49 -5.62 18.27
N SER A 227 13.11 -5.74 16.99
CA SER A 227 13.97 -5.63 15.82
C SER A 227 13.68 -4.42 14.94
N TYR A 228 12.42 -3.96 14.90
CA TYR A 228 11.97 -2.86 14.05
C TYR A 228 11.06 -1.89 14.83
N ASN A 229 11.66 -1.16 15.78
CA ASN A 229 10.99 -0.13 16.59
C ASN A 229 11.09 1.29 16.03
N VAL A 230 11.46 1.43 14.75
CA VAL A 230 11.73 2.72 14.10
C VAL A 230 10.55 3.23 13.25
N ALA A 231 9.52 2.41 13.06
CA ALA A 231 8.33 2.78 12.32
C ALA A 231 7.34 3.58 13.18
N GLU A 232 6.89 4.72 12.66
CA GLU A 232 5.84 5.53 13.24
C GLU A 232 4.47 4.95 12.89
N ASN A 233 3.62 4.78 13.90
CA ASN A 233 2.30 4.17 13.76
C ASN A 233 1.25 5.22 13.38
N ILE A 234 1.10 5.49 12.09
CA ILE A 234 0.22 6.56 11.61
C ILE A 234 -1.27 6.17 11.50
N TYR A 235 -1.59 4.87 11.63
CA TYR A 235 -2.90 4.32 11.29
C TYR A 235 -4.06 4.74 12.21
N LEU A 236 -3.79 5.24 13.42
CA LEU A 236 -4.81 5.77 14.35
C LEU A 236 -4.83 7.30 14.44
N LEU A 237 -3.94 7.99 13.72
CA LEU A 237 -3.90 9.44 13.74
C LEU A 237 -5.05 10.02 12.88
N PRO A 238 -5.75 11.06 13.37
CA PRO A 238 -6.94 11.59 12.70
C PRO A 238 -6.66 12.14 11.29
N GLU A 239 -5.50 12.75 11.06
CA GLU A 239 -5.06 13.29 9.77
C GLU A 239 -4.91 12.22 8.67
N PHE A 240 -4.67 10.95 9.03
CA PHE A 240 -4.59 9.84 8.08
C PHE A 240 -5.87 9.01 8.02
N ASN A 241 -6.95 9.44 8.68
CA ASN A 241 -8.22 8.71 8.69
C ASN A 241 -8.80 8.57 7.28
N THR A 242 -8.64 9.60 6.44
CA THR A 242 -9.15 9.67 5.06
C THR A 242 -8.14 9.27 3.99
N LEU A 243 -6.91 8.88 4.36
CA LEU A 243 -5.86 8.47 3.42
C LEU A 243 -6.31 7.33 2.50
N CYS A 244 -7.18 6.46 3.02
CA CYS A 244 -7.89 5.43 2.25
C CYS A 244 -9.36 5.42 2.65
N GLY A 245 -10.23 5.04 1.71
CA GLY A 245 -11.67 5.05 1.93
C GLY A 245 -12.38 6.22 1.24
N PHE A 246 -13.68 6.05 1.03
CA PHE A 246 -14.56 7.14 0.60
C PHE A 246 -15.17 7.84 1.80
N ARG A 247 -15.32 9.16 1.73
CA ARG A 247 -16.13 9.94 2.66
C ARG A 247 -17.57 9.95 2.15
N GLU A 248 -18.52 10.13 3.07
CA GLU A 248 -19.93 10.21 2.69
C GLU A 248 -20.23 11.31 1.65
N PRO A 249 -19.69 12.54 1.76
CA PRO A 249 -19.93 13.58 0.75
C PRO A 249 -19.41 13.20 -0.64
N GLU A 250 -18.36 12.39 -0.73
CA GLU A 250 -17.81 11.92 -2.00
C GLU A 250 -18.75 10.89 -2.63
N ILE A 251 -19.28 9.96 -1.83
CA ILE A 251 -20.30 9.00 -2.30
C ILE A 251 -21.55 9.75 -2.75
N ALA A 252 -22.03 10.72 -1.95
CA ALA A 252 -23.20 11.52 -2.28
C ALA A 252 -23.01 12.28 -3.61
N LYS A 253 -21.82 12.84 -3.85
CA LYS A 253 -21.48 13.51 -5.12
C LYS A 253 -21.53 12.54 -6.30
N ILE A 254 -21.03 11.30 -6.14
CA ILE A 254 -21.09 10.28 -7.19
C ILE A 254 -22.54 9.86 -7.46
N LEU A 255 -23.33 9.65 -6.40
CA LEU A 255 -24.75 9.31 -6.52
C LEU A 255 -25.54 10.40 -7.23
N ALA A 256 -25.22 11.68 -7.01
CA ALA A 256 -25.83 12.80 -7.73
C ALA A 256 -25.56 12.72 -9.24
N MET A 257 -24.32 12.43 -9.64
CA MET A 257 -23.98 12.25 -11.07
C MET A 257 -24.73 11.06 -11.68
N ILE A 258 -24.84 9.93 -10.95
CA ILE A 258 -25.60 8.77 -11.41
C ILE A 258 -27.09 9.13 -11.54
N ALA A 259 -27.65 9.87 -10.59
CA ALA A 259 -29.06 10.25 -10.62
C ALA A 259 -29.40 11.15 -11.80
N GLU A 260 -28.50 12.08 -12.17
CA GLU A 260 -28.64 12.87 -13.39
C GLU A 260 -28.59 11.99 -14.65
N GLU A 261 -27.61 11.09 -14.76
CA GLU A 261 -27.47 10.18 -15.91
C GLU A 261 -28.69 9.22 -16.04
N CYS A 262 -29.18 8.68 -14.93
CA CYS A 262 -30.29 7.72 -14.85
C CYS A 262 -31.68 8.36 -14.70
N LYS A 263 -31.78 9.69 -14.62
CA LYS A 263 -33.03 10.45 -14.37
C LYS A 263 -33.79 10.00 -13.12
N LEU A 264 -33.06 9.77 -12.03
CA LEU A 264 -33.63 9.35 -10.74
C LEU A 264 -34.19 10.54 -9.97
N THR A 265 -35.18 10.27 -9.13
CA THR A 265 -35.77 11.26 -8.22
C THR A 265 -34.90 11.50 -6.98
N GLY A 266 -35.08 12.65 -6.31
CA GLY A 266 -34.37 12.94 -5.06
C GLY A 266 -34.65 11.95 -3.92
N SER A 267 -35.83 11.32 -3.91
CA SER A 267 -36.14 10.23 -2.96
C SER A 267 -35.22 9.03 -3.19
N GLN A 268 -35.07 8.61 -4.44
CA GLN A 268 -34.24 7.45 -4.78
C GLN A 268 -32.76 7.66 -4.46
N MET A 269 -32.28 8.89 -4.60
CA MET A 269 -30.93 9.25 -4.14
C MET A 269 -30.77 9.15 -2.63
N THR A 270 -31.76 9.65 -1.88
CA THR A 270 -31.73 9.64 -0.41
C THR A 270 -31.76 8.20 0.09
N ASP A 271 -32.57 7.35 -0.52
CA ASP A 271 -32.65 5.92 -0.24
C ASP A 271 -31.33 5.19 -0.58
N ALA A 272 -30.71 5.50 -1.73
CA ALA A 272 -29.41 4.95 -2.11
C ALA A 272 -28.32 5.28 -1.08
N LEU A 273 -28.26 6.54 -0.63
CA LEU A 273 -27.32 6.96 0.40
C LEU A 273 -27.62 6.29 1.75
N SER A 274 -28.91 6.14 2.09
CA SER A 274 -29.33 5.42 3.29
C SER A 274 -28.90 3.95 3.24
N MET A 275 -29.02 3.28 2.08
CA MET A 275 -28.54 1.91 1.92
C MET A 275 -27.03 1.81 2.09
N VAL A 276 -26.26 2.75 1.52
CA VAL A 276 -24.80 2.77 1.75
C VAL A 276 -24.47 2.87 3.23
N ARG A 277 -25.19 3.72 3.98
CA ARG A 277 -25.02 3.83 5.44
C ARG A 277 -25.36 2.52 6.15
N THR A 278 -26.49 1.90 5.82
CA THR A 278 -26.97 0.67 6.47
C THR A 278 -26.07 -0.53 6.18
N PHE A 279 -25.72 -0.78 4.92
CA PHE A 279 -25.01 -1.99 4.51
C PHE A 279 -23.50 -1.91 4.71
N TYR A 280 -22.93 -0.70 4.76
CA TYR A 280 -21.48 -0.54 4.85
C TYR A 280 -20.99 0.13 6.14
N ASN A 281 -21.90 0.63 6.99
CA ASN A 281 -21.74 1.12 8.38
C ASN A 281 -20.65 2.17 8.67
N GLY A 282 -19.80 2.47 7.68
CA GLY A 282 -18.63 3.32 7.83
C GLY A 282 -17.59 2.76 8.81
N TYR A 283 -16.37 3.27 8.72
CA TYR A 283 -15.26 2.98 9.60
C TYR A 283 -14.77 4.29 10.21
N ARG A 284 -14.36 4.22 11.48
CA ARG A 284 -13.66 5.32 12.16
C ARG A 284 -12.41 4.76 12.80
N PHE A 285 -11.26 4.99 12.17
CA PHE A 285 -9.99 4.43 12.64
C PHE A 285 -9.38 5.26 13.77
N SER A 286 -9.51 6.59 13.71
CA SER A 286 -9.13 7.46 14.82
C SER A 286 -10.34 7.85 15.66
N ARG A 287 -10.24 7.72 16.99
CA ARG A 287 -11.29 8.22 17.91
C ARG A 287 -11.52 9.73 17.80
N ARG A 288 -10.51 10.47 17.35
CA ARG A 288 -10.54 11.93 17.17
C ARG A 288 -10.93 12.36 15.76
N ALA A 289 -11.09 11.42 14.82
CA ALA A 289 -11.49 11.78 13.47
C ALA A 289 -12.95 12.20 13.41
N GLU A 290 -13.19 13.26 12.64
CA GLU A 290 -14.53 13.69 12.27
C GLU A 290 -14.96 12.93 11.01
N GLY A 291 -16.11 12.26 11.08
CA GLY A 291 -16.69 11.52 9.96
C GLY A 291 -16.23 10.07 9.83
N LEU A 292 -17.03 9.32 9.07
CA LEU A 292 -16.80 7.93 8.74
C LEU A 292 -16.16 7.81 7.36
N VAL A 293 -15.36 6.76 7.17
CA VAL A 293 -14.84 6.35 5.87
C VAL A 293 -15.40 4.99 5.47
N TYR A 294 -15.81 4.85 4.22
CA TYR A 294 -16.43 3.64 3.69
C TYR A 294 -15.40 2.81 2.92
N ASN A 295 -15.54 1.50 3.00
CA ASN A 295 -14.68 0.57 2.27
C ASN A 295 -14.80 0.81 0.75
N PRO A 296 -13.71 1.14 0.05
CA PRO A 296 -13.78 1.47 -1.38
C PRO A 296 -14.30 0.36 -2.26
N THR A 297 -13.95 -0.89 -1.98
CA THR A 297 -14.39 -2.01 -2.83
C THR A 297 -15.89 -2.22 -2.73
N LEU A 298 -16.44 -2.16 -1.51
CA LEU A 298 -17.87 -2.29 -1.30
C LEU A 298 -18.66 -1.10 -1.87
N ALA A 299 -18.16 0.13 -1.66
CA ALA A 299 -18.76 1.32 -2.24
C ALA A 299 -18.74 1.28 -3.77
N LEU A 300 -17.60 0.93 -4.39
CA LEU A 300 -17.49 0.82 -5.84
C LEU A 300 -18.36 -0.30 -6.41
N TYR A 301 -18.52 -1.41 -5.69
CA TYR A 301 -19.45 -2.48 -6.08
C TYR A 301 -20.88 -1.94 -6.18
N PHE A 302 -21.34 -1.30 -5.11
CA PHE A 302 -22.67 -0.68 -5.04
C PHE A 302 -22.86 0.34 -6.16
N LEU A 303 -21.95 1.31 -6.27
CA LEU A 303 -22.02 2.40 -7.25
C LEU A 303 -22.01 1.87 -8.69
N LYS A 304 -21.19 0.84 -8.97
CA LYS A 304 -21.13 0.22 -10.30
C LYS A 304 -22.42 -0.52 -10.64
N ALA A 305 -22.99 -1.28 -9.70
CA ALA A 305 -24.26 -1.98 -9.90
C ALA A 305 -25.42 -0.97 -10.08
N PHE A 306 -25.49 0.02 -9.20
CA PHE A 306 -26.49 1.08 -9.24
C PHE A 306 -26.46 1.88 -10.54
N HIS A 307 -25.26 2.22 -11.03
CA HIS A 307 -25.08 2.93 -12.30
C HIS A 307 -25.43 2.06 -13.52
N ARG A 308 -25.10 0.77 -13.50
CA ARG A 308 -25.41 -0.15 -14.62
C ARG A 308 -26.91 -0.35 -14.80
N ASP A 309 -27.61 -0.59 -13.69
CA ASP A 309 -29.00 -1.05 -13.74
C ASP A 309 -30.00 0.11 -13.52
N CYS A 310 -29.51 1.30 -13.14
CA CYS A 310 -30.31 2.45 -12.69
C CYS A 310 -31.35 2.05 -11.62
N ARG A 311 -31.02 1.02 -10.83
CA ARG A 311 -31.86 0.38 -9.80
C ARG A 311 -30.96 -0.11 -8.68
N TYR A 312 -31.54 -0.30 -7.50
CA TYR A 312 -30.81 -0.85 -6.36
C TYR A 312 -30.34 -2.27 -6.67
N PRO A 313 -29.14 -2.67 -6.22
CA PRO A 313 -28.74 -4.07 -6.26
C PRO A 313 -29.77 -4.93 -5.52
N GLU A 314 -30.12 -6.09 -6.09
CA GLU A 314 -30.90 -7.10 -5.36
C GLU A 314 -30.07 -7.62 -4.16
N GLU A 315 -30.76 -7.89 -3.04
CA GLU A 315 -30.14 -8.40 -1.79
C GLU A 315 -29.44 -9.76 -1.96
#